data_AF-A0A370APM8-F1
#
_entry.id   AF-A0A370APM8-F1
#
_cell.length_a   1.000
_cell.length_b   1.000
_cell.length_c   1.000
_cell.angle_alpha   90.00
_cell.angle_beta   90.00
_cell.angle_gamma   90.00
#
_symmetry.space_group_name_H-M   'P 1'
#
loop_
_entity.id
_entity.type
_entity.pdbx_description
1 polymer ?
#
loop_
_entity_poly.entity_id
_entity_poly.type
_entity_poly.pdbx_seq_one_letter_code
_entity_poly.pdbx_strand_id
1 'polypeptide(L)'
;MEKIKVYADQLKKNLTDALCSHGLDKEGAAVVAGVYYRATLRGVGHHEIDSLPDRYIYLDNGQTNPRPDIKKIGGMGAMELYDGDNGMGELCTMHVTEKSMDLAKEHGIGFATIRNSNHFLAAAPYTEYAEEKGFFTTVMSKSPAGLSLPGADKDLMGNNPFGYSASADDSSLLFDICFAYSSYGKMGKYIKEGKSIPEYWGRDKEGKPTTNPQDVMDSQLFMPMAEHKGFGLAIWVEMMSSVLAGGNILNQDENETGLRGNYSQTAISINVEKLLGPGEFS
;
A
#
# COMPACT_ATOMS: atom_id res chain seq x y z
N MET A 1 8.51 -6.20 27.77
CA MET A 1 8.42 -7.33 26.83
C MET A 1 9.81 -7.85 26.55
N GLU A 2 10.00 -9.15 26.64
CA GLU A 2 11.25 -9.82 26.25
C GLU A 2 11.41 -9.77 24.73
N LYS A 3 12.61 -9.45 24.22
CA LYS A 3 12.86 -9.39 22.78
C LYS A 3 13.20 -10.78 22.27
N ILE A 4 12.42 -11.30 21.33
CA ILE A 4 12.69 -12.58 20.65
C ILE A 4 13.53 -12.28 19.40
N LYS A 5 14.64 -13.00 19.21
CA LYS A 5 15.46 -12.94 17.99
C LYS A 5 15.14 -14.13 17.10
N VAL A 6 14.91 -13.88 15.82
CA VAL A 6 14.61 -14.90 14.81
C VAL A 6 15.51 -14.67 13.60
N TYR A 7 16.04 -15.75 13.01
CA TYR A 7 16.79 -15.67 11.75
C TYR A 7 15.86 -15.31 10.59
N ALA A 8 16.35 -14.49 9.66
CA ALA A 8 15.63 -14.02 8.48
C ALA A 8 14.94 -15.14 7.67
N ASP A 9 15.67 -16.19 7.32
CA ASP A 9 15.12 -17.30 6.54
C ASP A 9 14.05 -18.09 7.32
N GLN A 10 14.26 -18.25 8.63
CA GLN A 10 13.30 -18.89 9.51
C GLN A 10 12.02 -18.06 9.64
N LEU A 11 12.14 -16.72 9.66
CA LEU A 11 11.00 -15.81 9.68
C LEU A 11 10.13 -16.01 8.45
N LYS A 12 10.72 -15.97 7.25
CA LYS A 12 9.98 -16.13 5.99
C LYS A 12 9.28 -17.49 5.91
N LYS A 13 9.96 -18.55 6.36
CA LYS A 13 9.35 -19.89 6.44
C LYS A 13 8.16 -19.92 7.39
N ASN A 14 8.33 -19.44 8.63
CA ASN A 14 7.26 -19.43 9.63
C ASN A 14 6.04 -18.62 9.17
N LEU A 15 6.29 -17.47 8.53
CA LEU A 15 5.23 -16.65 7.93
C LEU A 15 4.46 -17.41 6.86
N THR A 16 5.18 -18.10 5.96
CA THR A 16 4.56 -18.90 4.89
C THR A 16 3.69 -20.01 5.48
N ASP A 17 4.22 -20.76 6.45
CA ASP A 17 3.50 -21.88 7.07
C ASP A 17 2.22 -21.40 7.80
N ALA A 18 2.31 -20.28 8.51
CA ALA A 18 1.15 -19.68 9.19
C ALA A 18 0.09 -19.15 8.21
N LEU A 19 0.51 -18.50 7.11
CA LEU A 19 -0.42 -18.05 6.07
C LEU A 19 -1.13 -19.22 5.38
N CYS A 20 -0.43 -20.34 5.15
CA CYS A 20 -1.04 -21.56 4.64
C CYS A 20 -2.14 -22.10 5.57
N SER A 21 -1.96 -22.03 6.90
CA SER A 21 -3.00 -22.47 7.84
C SER A 21 -4.25 -21.58 7.84
N HIS A 22 -4.16 -20.36 7.30
CA HIS A 22 -5.29 -19.44 7.09
C HIS A 22 -5.82 -19.47 5.64
N GLY A 23 -5.57 -20.58 4.93
CA GLY A 23 -6.25 -20.88 3.67
C GLY A 23 -5.51 -20.46 2.40
N LEU A 24 -4.41 -19.72 2.48
CA LEU A 24 -3.59 -19.41 1.30
C LEU A 24 -2.99 -20.71 0.73
N ASP A 25 -2.78 -20.75 -0.59
CA ASP A 25 -1.89 -21.76 -1.16
C ASP A 25 -0.43 -21.41 -0.91
N LYS A 26 0.47 -22.36 -1.20
CA LYS A 26 1.90 -22.21 -0.88
C LYS A 26 2.55 -21.05 -1.63
N GLU A 27 2.13 -20.80 -2.87
CA GLU A 27 2.69 -19.75 -3.72
C GLU A 27 2.26 -18.37 -3.22
N GLY A 28 0.96 -18.17 -3.00
CA GLY A 28 0.43 -16.95 -2.43
C GLY A 28 0.98 -16.68 -1.04
N ALA A 29 1.04 -17.70 -0.18
CA ALA A 29 1.62 -17.56 1.15
C ALA A 29 3.10 -17.12 1.10
N ALA A 30 3.88 -17.63 0.15
CA ALA A 30 5.28 -17.23 -0.02
C ALA A 30 5.42 -15.77 -0.50
N VAL A 31 4.51 -15.30 -1.36
CA VAL A 31 4.46 -13.89 -1.80
C VAL A 31 4.18 -12.99 -0.61
N VAL A 32 3.09 -13.23 0.12
CA VAL A 32 2.69 -12.42 1.28
C VAL A 32 3.77 -12.45 2.37
N ALA A 33 4.33 -13.62 2.67
CA ALA A 33 5.46 -13.75 3.60
C ALA A 33 6.68 -12.93 3.15
N GLY A 34 6.96 -12.88 1.85
CA GLY A 34 8.01 -12.05 1.26
C GLY A 34 7.78 -10.55 1.48
N VAL A 35 6.54 -10.07 1.29
CA VAL A 35 6.17 -8.66 1.54
C VAL A 35 6.37 -8.32 3.02
N TYR A 36 5.84 -9.14 3.94
CA TYR A 36 6.02 -8.96 5.39
C TYR A 36 7.48 -9.01 5.82
N TYR A 37 8.27 -9.91 5.24
CA TYR A 37 9.69 -10.02 5.49
C TYR A 37 10.43 -8.72 5.14
N ARG A 38 10.23 -8.20 3.92
CA ARG A 38 10.81 -6.94 3.47
C ARG A 38 10.41 -5.77 4.36
N ALA A 39 9.11 -5.65 4.64
CA ALA A 39 8.59 -4.59 5.51
C ALA A 39 9.24 -4.65 6.91
N THR A 40 9.33 -5.85 7.50
CA THR A 40 9.88 -6.05 8.85
C THR A 40 11.38 -5.73 8.91
N LEU A 41 12.16 -6.04 7.87
CA LEU A 41 13.59 -5.73 7.84
C LEU A 41 13.89 -4.23 7.80
N ARG A 42 12.96 -3.40 7.31
CA ARG A 42 13.12 -1.94 7.31
C ARG A 42 13.02 -1.34 8.71
N GLY A 43 12.35 -2.01 9.65
CA GLY A 43 12.29 -1.61 11.07
C GLY A 43 11.66 -0.23 11.29
N VAL A 44 10.70 0.17 10.45
CA VAL A 44 9.97 1.44 10.53
C VAL A 44 8.92 1.40 11.65
N GLY A 45 8.53 0.22 12.11
CA GLY A 45 7.65 0.00 13.26
C GLY A 45 6.17 0.20 12.95
N HIS A 46 5.77 0.14 11.67
CA HIS A 46 4.37 0.11 11.22
C HIS A 46 4.26 -0.66 9.89
N HIS A 47 3.15 -1.37 9.66
CA HIS A 47 2.96 -2.23 8.48
C HIS A 47 3.97 -3.39 8.38
N GLU A 48 4.36 -3.94 9.53
CA GLU A 48 5.30 -5.08 9.65
C GLU A 48 4.56 -6.32 10.20
N ILE A 49 5.30 -7.36 10.60
CA ILE A 49 4.76 -8.60 11.16
C ILE A 49 3.74 -8.41 12.29
N ASP A 50 3.83 -7.31 13.05
CA ASP A 50 2.89 -6.96 14.12
C ASP A 50 1.45 -6.75 13.62
N SER A 51 1.26 -6.45 12.32
CA SER A 51 -0.05 -6.28 11.69
C SER A 51 -0.63 -7.56 11.09
N LEU A 52 0.12 -8.66 11.12
CA LEU A 52 -0.31 -9.94 10.54
C LEU A 52 -1.50 -10.59 11.27
N PRO A 53 -1.62 -10.52 12.62
CA PRO A 53 -2.79 -11.08 13.30
C PRO A 53 -4.13 -10.52 12.80
N ASP A 54 -4.19 -9.22 12.47
CA ASP A 54 -5.40 -8.60 11.91
C ASP A 54 -5.77 -9.21 10.55
N ARG A 55 -4.77 -9.65 9.77
CA ARG A 55 -5.02 -10.32 8.48
C ARG A 55 -5.66 -11.68 8.65
N TYR A 56 -5.25 -12.43 9.68
CA TYR A 56 -5.85 -13.72 9.98
C TYR A 56 -7.34 -13.57 10.29
N ILE A 57 -7.73 -12.53 11.03
CA ILE A 57 -9.14 -12.23 11.28
C ILE A 57 -9.91 -12.03 9.98
N TYR A 58 -9.37 -11.23 9.05
CA TYR A 58 -10.01 -10.96 7.76
C TYR A 58 -10.07 -12.17 6.82
N LEU A 59 -9.10 -13.08 6.90
CA LEU A 59 -9.12 -14.34 6.15
C LEU A 59 -10.14 -15.32 6.74
N ASP A 60 -10.12 -15.49 8.07
CA ASP A 60 -10.95 -16.46 8.78
C ASP A 60 -12.45 -16.10 8.73
N ASN A 61 -12.78 -14.81 8.70
CA ASN A 61 -14.16 -14.35 8.59
C ASN A 61 -14.65 -14.15 7.14
N GLY A 62 -13.79 -14.42 6.14
CA GLY A 62 -14.12 -14.31 4.73
C GLY A 62 -14.21 -12.87 4.18
N GLN A 63 -13.72 -11.87 4.91
CA GLN A 63 -13.61 -10.49 4.41
C GLN A 63 -12.52 -10.34 3.34
N THR A 64 -11.56 -11.25 3.28
CA THR A 64 -10.54 -11.30 2.23
C THR A 64 -10.48 -12.70 1.62
N ASN A 65 -10.39 -12.78 0.30
CA ASN A 65 -10.23 -14.04 -0.41
C ASN A 65 -8.77 -14.54 -0.28
N PRO A 66 -8.51 -15.71 0.36
CA PRO A 66 -7.16 -16.25 0.49
C PRO A 66 -6.59 -16.79 -0.83
N ARG A 67 -7.44 -17.06 -1.84
CA ARG A 67 -7.05 -17.63 -3.13
C ARG A 67 -7.75 -16.89 -4.27
N PRO A 68 -7.41 -15.61 -4.47
CA PRO A 68 -8.09 -14.78 -5.46
C PRO A 68 -7.82 -15.27 -6.88
N ASP A 69 -8.86 -15.32 -7.70
CA ASP A 69 -8.77 -15.52 -9.14
C ASP A 69 -8.55 -14.16 -9.83
N ILE A 70 -7.30 -13.66 -9.75
CA ILE A 70 -6.92 -12.34 -10.30
C ILE A 70 -7.02 -12.38 -11.83
N LYS A 71 -7.90 -11.54 -12.39
CA LYS A 71 -8.21 -11.53 -13.83
C LYS A 71 -7.87 -10.21 -14.49
N LYS A 72 -7.23 -10.29 -15.67
CA LYS A 72 -7.17 -9.15 -16.58
C LYS A 72 -8.57 -8.90 -17.15
N ILE A 73 -9.11 -7.71 -16.90
CA ILE A 73 -10.45 -7.29 -17.34
C ILE A 73 -10.40 -6.14 -18.35
N GLY A 74 -9.21 -5.61 -18.64
CA GLY A 74 -9.01 -4.56 -19.63
C GLY A 74 -7.55 -4.26 -19.90
N GLY A 75 -7.28 -3.37 -20.85
CA GLY A 75 -5.93 -2.93 -21.18
C GLY A 75 -5.66 -2.83 -22.68
N MET A 76 -4.59 -2.12 -23.03
CA MET A 76 -4.09 -1.97 -24.40
C MET A 76 -2.62 -1.55 -24.38
N GLY A 77 -1.77 -2.25 -25.14
CA GLY A 77 -0.33 -1.99 -25.20
C GLY A 77 0.30 -2.05 -23.81
N ALA A 78 1.00 -0.98 -23.43
CA ALA A 78 1.69 -0.82 -22.14
C ALA A 78 0.78 -0.68 -20.91
N MET A 79 -0.52 -0.92 -21.03
CA MET A 79 -1.50 -0.72 -19.96
C MET A 79 -2.36 -1.97 -19.74
N GLU A 80 -2.51 -2.40 -18.49
CA GLU A 80 -3.37 -3.52 -18.10
C GLU A 80 -4.23 -3.18 -16.87
N LEU A 81 -5.48 -3.65 -16.87
CA LEU A 81 -6.43 -3.51 -15.77
C LEU A 81 -6.86 -4.89 -15.26
N TYR A 82 -6.85 -5.05 -13.94
CA TYR A 82 -7.16 -6.29 -13.24
C TYR A 82 -8.31 -6.17 -12.24
N ASP A 83 -9.02 -7.28 -12.02
CA ASP A 83 -9.88 -7.50 -10.86
C ASP A 83 -9.14 -8.41 -9.87
N GLY A 84 -9.08 -7.99 -8.60
CA GLY A 84 -8.37 -8.69 -7.54
C GLY A 84 -9.18 -9.75 -6.81
N ASP A 85 -10.46 -9.95 -7.15
CA ASP A 85 -11.32 -10.98 -6.54
C ASP A 85 -11.35 -10.91 -5.00
N ASN A 86 -11.39 -9.68 -4.48
CA ASN A 86 -11.30 -9.37 -3.05
C ASN A 86 -10.09 -10.03 -2.35
N GLY A 87 -9.00 -10.21 -3.08
CA GLY A 87 -7.78 -10.85 -2.59
C GLY A 87 -7.02 -10.02 -1.57
N MET A 88 -6.04 -10.64 -0.92
CA MET A 88 -5.09 -9.92 -0.08
C MET A 88 -4.39 -8.83 -0.88
N GLY A 89 -4.25 -7.63 -0.29
CA GLY A 89 -3.63 -6.49 -0.96
C GLY A 89 -2.17 -6.77 -1.35
N GLU A 90 -1.49 -7.60 -0.57
CA GLU A 90 -0.13 -8.07 -0.80
C GLU A 90 -0.02 -8.91 -2.08
N LEU A 91 -0.98 -9.80 -2.32
CA LEU A 91 -1.05 -10.61 -3.55
C LEU A 91 -1.39 -9.72 -4.75
N CYS A 92 -2.43 -8.90 -4.61
CA CYS A 92 -2.92 -8.05 -5.68
C CYS A 92 -1.86 -7.03 -6.12
N THR A 93 -1.18 -6.40 -5.17
CA THR A 93 -0.16 -5.38 -5.47
C THR A 93 1.09 -6.02 -6.07
N MET A 94 1.55 -7.16 -5.55
CA MET A 94 2.69 -7.85 -6.15
C MET A 94 2.37 -8.29 -7.58
N HIS A 95 1.16 -8.77 -7.84
CA HIS A 95 0.71 -9.12 -9.18
C HIS A 95 0.82 -7.95 -10.16
N VAL A 96 0.26 -6.78 -9.82
CA VAL A 96 0.36 -5.62 -10.73
C VAL A 96 1.78 -5.07 -10.84
N THR A 97 2.60 -5.20 -9.79
CA THR A 97 4.03 -4.82 -9.85
C THR A 97 4.80 -5.70 -10.82
N GLU A 98 4.54 -7.01 -10.81
CA GLU A 98 5.14 -7.93 -11.77
C GLU A 98 4.67 -7.66 -13.20
N LYS A 99 3.37 -7.37 -13.37
CA LYS A 99 2.80 -7.05 -14.68
C LYS A 99 3.30 -5.72 -15.24
N SER A 100 3.44 -4.69 -14.42
CA SER A 100 4.05 -3.43 -14.87
C SER A 100 5.49 -3.64 -15.32
N MET A 101 6.28 -4.48 -14.64
CA MET A 101 7.63 -4.82 -15.09
C MET A 101 7.64 -5.61 -16.40
N ASP A 102 6.75 -6.60 -16.56
CA ASP A 102 6.65 -7.39 -17.80
C ASP A 102 6.28 -6.49 -18.99
N LEU A 103 5.31 -5.58 -18.82
CA LEU A 103 4.96 -4.57 -19.81
C LEU A 103 6.12 -3.62 -20.10
N ALA A 104 6.87 -3.20 -19.07
CA ALA A 104 8.04 -2.34 -19.25
C ALA A 104 9.18 -3.04 -19.99
N LYS A 105 9.37 -4.36 -19.80
CA LYS A 105 10.30 -5.15 -20.62
C LYS A 105 9.88 -5.16 -22.08
N GLU A 106 8.59 -5.17 -22.39
CA GLU A 106 8.13 -5.15 -23.78
C GLU A 106 8.19 -3.75 -24.38
N HIS A 107 7.57 -2.77 -23.72
CA HIS A 107 7.27 -1.45 -24.27
C HIS A 107 8.15 -0.31 -23.74
N GLY A 108 9.09 -0.59 -22.83
CA GLY A 108 9.92 0.41 -22.14
C GLY A 108 9.26 1.00 -20.88
N ILE A 109 7.93 1.07 -20.86
CA ILE A 109 7.12 1.45 -19.70
C ILE A 109 5.95 0.47 -19.57
N GLY A 110 5.51 0.22 -18.34
CA GLY A 110 4.32 -0.57 -18.05
C GLY A 110 3.47 0.07 -16.98
N PHE A 111 2.18 0.12 -17.22
CA PHE A 111 1.15 0.56 -16.27
C PHE A 111 0.23 -0.62 -16.00
N ALA A 112 0.15 -1.05 -14.74
CA ALA A 112 -0.78 -2.08 -14.32
C ALA A 112 -1.58 -1.59 -13.11
N THR A 113 -2.89 -1.70 -13.18
CA THR A 113 -3.79 -1.28 -12.12
C THR A 113 -4.80 -2.38 -11.77
N ILE A 114 -5.20 -2.44 -10.51
CA ILE A 114 -6.09 -3.48 -9.97
C ILE A 114 -7.12 -2.86 -9.03
N ARG A 115 -8.38 -3.27 -9.19
CA ARG A 115 -9.48 -2.96 -8.26
C ARG A 115 -9.92 -4.20 -7.49
N ASN A 116 -10.86 -4.04 -6.57
CA ASN A 116 -11.41 -5.15 -5.78
C ASN A 116 -10.31 -5.87 -4.98
N SER A 117 -9.48 -5.08 -4.31
CA SER A 117 -8.32 -5.52 -3.53
C SER A 117 -8.47 -5.10 -2.07
N ASN A 118 -7.47 -5.40 -1.24
CA ASN A 118 -7.40 -5.06 0.17
C ASN A 118 -6.15 -4.22 0.51
N HIS A 119 -6.00 -3.86 1.79
CA HIS A 119 -4.84 -3.11 2.28
C HIS A 119 -3.54 -3.88 2.00
N PHE A 120 -2.53 -3.19 1.45
CA PHE A 120 -1.31 -3.77 0.88
C PHE A 120 -0.02 -3.58 1.73
N LEU A 121 -0.15 -3.40 3.05
CA LEU A 121 0.93 -2.87 3.91
C LEU A 121 1.46 -1.48 3.51
N ALA A 122 2.58 -1.42 2.79
CA ALA A 122 3.30 -0.20 2.43
C ALA A 122 3.82 -0.31 0.99
N ALA A 123 4.18 0.79 0.34
CA ALA A 123 4.61 0.73 -1.07
C ALA A 123 6.01 0.08 -1.23
N ALA A 124 6.88 0.23 -0.24
CA ALA A 124 8.28 -0.15 -0.36
C ALA A 124 8.57 -1.61 -0.70
N PRO A 125 7.92 -2.63 -0.11
CA PRO A 125 8.25 -4.02 -0.43
C PRO A 125 8.10 -4.37 -1.91
N TYR A 126 7.18 -3.70 -2.59
CA TYR A 126 6.91 -3.90 -4.02
C TYR A 126 7.90 -3.14 -4.89
N THR A 127 8.18 -1.87 -4.54
CA THR A 127 9.13 -1.05 -5.28
C THR A 127 10.55 -1.62 -5.12
N GLU A 128 10.97 -2.02 -3.91
CA GLU A 128 12.24 -2.71 -3.65
C GLU A 128 12.34 -4.02 -4.46
N TYR A 129 11.28 -4.82 -4.52
CA TYR A 129 11.26 -6.04 -5.33
C TYR A 129 11.48 -5.77 -6.83
N ALA A 130 10.95 -4.66 -7.36
CA ALA A 130 11.11 -4.28 -8.74
C ALA A 130 12.49 -3.65 -9.01
N GLU A 131 13.01 -2.90 -8.06
CA GLU A 131 14.34 -2.30 -8.07
C GLU A 131 15.44 -3.36 -8.16
N GLU A 132 15.35 -4.45 -7.38
CA GLU A 132 16.27 -5.60 -7.44
C GLU A 132 16.33 -6.24 -8.85
N LYS A 133 15.39 -5.91 -9.73
CA LYS A 133 15.31 -6.39 -11.13
C LYS A 133 15.67 -5.31 -12.15
N GLY A 134 16.17 -4.16 -11.70
CA GLY A 134 16.62 -3.05 -12.55
C GLY A 134 15.50 -2.16 -13.09
N PHE A 135 14.33 -2.12 -12.43
CA PHE A 135 13.23 -1.24 -12.83
C PHE A 135 13.14 -0.04 -11.90
N PHE A 136 13.01 1.16 -12.47
CA PHE A 136 12.37 2.25 -11.76
C PHE A 136 10.89 1.88 -11.61
N THR A 137 10.36 1.86 -10.39
CA THR A 137 8.95 1.51 -10.17
C THR A 137 8.33 2.41 -9.14
N THR A 138 7.12 2.89 -9.43
CA THR A 138 6.24 3.54 -8.45
C THR A 138 5.02 2.68 -8.19
N VAL A 139 4.61 2.62 -6.92
CA VAL A 139 3.39 1.94 -6.47
C VAL A 139 2.53 2.93 -5.69
N MET A 140 1.24 2.89 -5.99
CA MET A 140 0.21 3.76 -5.45
C MET A 140 -0.97 2.93 -4.97
N SER A 141 -1.63 3.37 -3.90
CA SER A 141 -2.87 2.75 -3.44
C SER A 141 -3.87 3.80 -3.01
N LYS A 142 -5.14 3.53 -3.27
CA LYS A 142 -6.25 4.12 -2.54
C LYS A 142 -6.27 3.57 -1.12
N SER A 143 -6.66 4.39 -0.14
CA SER A 143 -7.05 3.93 1.20
C SER A 143 -8.43 4.46 1.61
N PRO A 144 -9.05 3.92 2.67
CA PRO A 144 -10.30 4.44 3.21
C PRO A 144 -10.17 5.91 3.59
N ALA A 145 -11.28 6.65 3.46
CA ALA A 145 -11.29 8.08 3.75
C ALA A 145 -10.86 8.35 5.20
N GLY A 146 -9.88 9.23 5.36
CA GLY A 146 -9.34 9.69 6.64
C GLY A 146 -8.55 11.00 6.55
N LEU A 147 -8.50 11.60 5.36
CA LEU A 147 -7.97 12.94 5.12
C LEU A 147 -9.11 13.91 4.84
N SER A 148 -9.01 15.06 5.49
CA SER A 148 -9.92 16.19 5.30
C SER A 148 -9.17 17.52 5.31
N LEU A 149 -9.69 18.49 4.56
CA LEU A 149 -9.18 19.86 4.57
C LEU A 149 -9.83 20.67 5.69
N PRO A 150 -9.18 21.75 6.18
CA PRO A 150 -9.82 22.72 7.06
C PRO A 150 -11.15 23.22 6.46
N GLY A 151 -12.23 23.15 7.24
CA GLY A 151 -13.58 23.54 6.81
C GLY A 151 -14.39 22.43 6.12
N ALA A 152 -13.85 21.22 5.97
CA ALA A 152 -14.63 20.04 5.60
C ALA A 152 -15.25 19.38 6.84
N ASP A 153 -16.54 19.07 6.75
CA ASP A 153 -17.34 18.46 7.82
C ASP A 153 -17.21 16.93 7.88
N LYS A 154 -16.53 16.31 6.89
CA LYS A 154 -16.32 14.87 6.75
C LYS A 154 -15.00 14.56 6.08
N ASP A 155 -14.48 13.35 6.27
CA ASP A 155 -13.36 12.84 5.48
C ASP A 155 -13.78 12.59 4.04
N LEU A 156 -12.93 13.04 3.14
CA LEU A 156 -13.18 13.02 1.71
C LEU A 156 -12.25 12.05 1.00
N MET A 157 -11.04 11.85 1.53
CA MET A 157 -9.96 11.21 0.81
C MET A 157 -9.18 10.24 1.69
N GLY A 158 -8.66 9.18 1.12
CA GLY A 158 -7.70 8.35 1.83
C GLY A 158 -6.36 9.05 2.04
N ASN A 159 -5.56 8.56 2.98
CA ASN A 159 -4.16 8.99 3.09
C ASN A 159 -3.27 8.51 1.91
N ASN A 160 -3.85 7.70 1.01
CA ASN A 160 -3.44 7.40 -0.35
C ASN A 160 -1.92 7.27 -0.54
N PRO A 161 -1.32 6.16 -0.08
CA PRO A 161 0.12 6.01 -0.08
C PRO A 161 0.73 5.98 -1.48
N PHE A 162 1.96 6.48 -1.55
CA PHE A 162 2.77 6.60 -2.74
C PHE A 162 4.21 6.21 -2.40
N GLY A 163 4.80 5.35 -3.21
CA GLY A 163 6.22 5.03 -3.10
C GLY A 163 6.85 4.84 -4.47
N TYR A 164 8.17 4.95 -4.50
CA TYR A 164 8.97 4.62 -5.66
C TYR A 164 10.36 4.16 -5.27
N SER A 165 10.99 3.43 -6.16
CA SER A 165 12.40 3.07 -6.05
C SER A 165 13.11 3.14 -7.39
N ALA A 166 14.42 3.32 -7.31
CA ALA A 166 15.34 3.26 -8.43
C ALA A 166 16.70 2.79 -7.90
N SER A 167 17.34 1.88 -8.61
CA SER A 167 18.74 1.51 -8.39
C SER A 167 19.63 2.18 -9.42
N ALA A 168 20.75 2.74 -8.97
CA ALA A 168 21.91 3.04 -9.81
C ALA A 168 23.19 2.54 -9.12
N ASP A 169 23.93 1.65 -9.77
CA ASP A 169 25.18 1.02 -9.34
C ASP A 169 24.97 0.34 -7.98
N ASP A 170 25.81 0.70 -7.01
CA ASP A 170 25.75 0.24 -5.63
C ASP A 170 24.76 1.08 -4.78
N SER A 171 23.98 1.98 -5.39
CA SER A 171 23.07 2.90 -4.71
C SER A 171 21.61 2.59 -5.01
N SER A 172 20.84 2.39 -3.95
CA SER A 172 19.38 2.27 -3.97
C SER A 172 18.77 3.55 -3.45
N LEU A 173 17.78 4.09 -4.17
CA LEU A 173 16.88 5.11 -3.65
C LEU A 173 15.50 4.51 -3.49
N LEU A 174 14.94 4.61 -2.29
CA LEU A 174 13.59 4.18 -1.99
C LEU A 174 12.84 5.27 -1.22
N PHE A 175 11.62 5.56 -1.67
CA PHE A 175 10.71 6.50 -1.05
C PHE A 175 9.34 5.83 -0.81
N ASP A 176 8.75 6.07 0.36
CA ASP A 176 7.49 5.46 0.79
C ASP A 176 6.78 6.38 1.79
N ILE A 177 5.61 6.91 1.43
CA ILE A 177 4.90 7.92 2.20
C ILE A 177 3.37 7.73 2.12
N CYS A 178 2.66 8.23 3.12
CA CYS A 178 1.24 8.59 3.01
C CYS A 178 1.08 10.10 3.14
N PHE A 179 0.05 10.69 2.53
CA PHE A 179 -0.13 12.14 2.52
C PHE A 179 -0.74 12.72 3.80
N ALA A 180 -0.86 11.93 4.88
CA ALA A 180 -1.14 12.42 6.22
C ALA A 180 0.17 12.80 6.95
N TYR A 181 0.11 13.74 7.90
CA TYR A 181 1.28 14.07 8.76
C TYR A 181 1.79 12.88 9.60
N SER A 182 0.92 11.89 9.84
CA SER A 182 1.23 10.71 10.64
C SER A 182 0.46 9.51 10.11
N SER A 183 1.07 8.33 10.23
CA SER A 183 0.39 7.06 9.98
C SER A 183 -0.36 6.60 11.24
N TYR A 184 -1.36 5.74 11.06
CA TYR A 184 -2.08 5.09 12.16
C TYR A 184 -1.13 4.39 13.15
N GLY A 185 -0.13 3.66 12.63
CA GLY A 185 0.88 2.99 13.47
C GLY A 185 1.69 3.96 14.33
N LYS A 186 2.08 5.11 13.78
CA LYS A 186 2.79 6.15 14.51
C LYS A 186 1.90 6.78 15.60
N MET A 187 0.63 7.04 15.31
CA MET A 187 -0.33 7.51 16.33
C MET A 187 -0.49 6.49 17.46
N GLY A 188 -0.67 5.21 17.13
CA GLY A 188 -0.76 4.12 18.11
C GLY A 188 0.46 4.04 19.02
N LYS A 189 1.67 4.30 18.49
CA LYS A 189 2.89 4.40 19.30
C LYS A 189 2.84 5.58 20.27
N TYR A 190 2.44 6.77 19.81
CA TYR A 190 2.35 7.96 20.67
C TYR A 190 1.32 7.77 21.80
N ILE A 191 0.19 7.12 21.52
CA ILE A 191 -0.82 6.75 22.53
C ILE A 191 -0.20 5.82 23.58
N LYS A 192 0.47 4.73 23.16
CA LYS A 192 1.13 3.79 24.08
C LYS A 192 2.22 4.43 24.93
N GLU A 193 2.93 5.43 24.38
CA GLU A 193 3.99 6.17 25.06
C GLU A 193 3.47 7.36 25.89
N GLY A 194 2.17 7.67 25.83
CA GLY A 194 1.58 8.83 26.51
C GLY A 194 2.12 10.18 26.01
N LYS A 195 2.53 10.26 24.74
CA LYS A 195 3.10 11.47 24.12
C LYS A 195 2.05 12.28 23.39
N SER A 196 2.16 13.60 23.48
CA SER A 196 1.37 14.53 22.66
C SER A 196 1.87 14.59 21.21
N ILE A 197 0.99 15.02 20.32
CA ILE A 197 1.27 15.30 18.90
C ILE A 197 1.12 16.79 18.61
N PRO A 198 1.73 17.31 17.53
CA PRO A 198 1.42 18.65 17.06
C PRO A 198 -0.04 18.78 16.62
N GLU A 199 -0.68 19.92 16.90
CA GLU A 199 -2.09 20.18 16.56
C GLU A 199 -2.41 20.07 15.07
N TYR A 200 -1.42 20.34 14.21
CA TYR A 200 -1.58 20.24 12.77
C TYR A 200 -1.60 18.79 12.24
N TRP A 201 -1.48 17.76 13.08
CA TRP A 201 -1.53 16.37 12.64
C TRP A 201 -2.96 15.84 12.45
N GLY A 202 -3.94 16.40 13.15
CA GLY A 202 -5.31 15.89 13.12
C GLY A 202 -6.28 16.67 14.00
N ARG A 203 -7.53 16.25 13.98
CA ARG A 203 -8.65 16.94 14.64
C ARG A 203 -9.44 16.00 15.55
N ASP A 204 -10.12 16.55 16.55
CA ASP A 204 -11.07 15.82 17.41
C ASP A 204 -12.42 15.58 16.70
N LYS A 205 -13.40 14.98 17.41
CA LYS A 205 -14.73 14.69 16.86
C LYS A 205 -15.54 15.95 16.54
N GLU A 206 -15.20 17.06 17.17
CA GLU A 206 -15.77 18.38 16.94
C GLU A 206 -15.08 19.11 15.77
N GLY A 207 -14.08 18.49 15.13
CA GLY A 207 -13.34 19.04 14.00
C GLY A 207 -12.33 20.12 14.38
N LYS A 208 -11.90 20.17 15.65
CA LYS A 208 -10.88 21.13 16.14
C LYS A 208 -9.50 20.48 16.19
N PRO A 209 -8.42 21.22 15.88
CA PRO A 209 -7.05 20.72 16.06
C PRO A 209 -6.80 20.26 17.50
N THR A 210 -6.08 19.14 17.67
CA THR A 210 -5.83 18.53 18.98
C THR A 210 -4.38 18.06 19.12
N THR A 211 -3.85 18.11 20.33
CA THR A 211 -2.54 17.54 20.69
C THR A 211 -2.63 16.12 21.25
N ASN A 212 -3.83 15.60 21.45
CA ASN A 212 -4.06 14.24 21.94
C ASN A 212 -4.19 13.27 20.76
N PRO A 213 -3.28 12.30 20.59
CA PRO A 213 -3.35 11.35 19.49
C PRO A 213 -4.58 10.42 19.55
N GLN A 214 -5.14 10.18 20.74
CA GLN A 214 -6.36 9.38 20.86
C GLN A 214 -7.56 10.07 20.22
N ASP A 215 -7.68 11.39 20.36
CA ASP A 215 -8.78 12.16 19.76
C ASP A 215 -8.78 12.03 18.23
N VAL A 216 -7.59 12.07 17.61
CA VAL A 216 -7.44 11.88 16.15
C VAL A 216 -7.76 10.45 15.72
N MET A 217 -7.32 9.46 16.50
CA MET A 217 -7.65 8.05 16.22
C MET A 217 -9.15 7.77 16.39
N ASP A 218 -9.83 8.44 17.31
CA ASP A 218 -11.26 8.25 17.52
C ASP A 218 -12.11 9.00 16.49
N SER A 219 -11.63 10.14 16.00
CA SER A 219 -12.31 10.95 14.97
C SER A 219 -12.01 10.47 13.55
N GLN A 220 -10.86 9.83 13.33
CA GLN A 220 -10.27 9.50 12.03
C GLN A 220 -9.94 10.72 11.15
N LEU A 221 -10.00 11.95 11.70
CA LEU A 221 -9.77 13.19 10.97
C LEU A 221 -8.29 13.56 10.93
N PHE A 222 -7.51 12.95 10.04
CA PHE A 222 -6.10 13.30 9.83
C PHE A 222 -5.96 14.51 8.92
N MET A 223 -4.94 15.32 9.19
CA MET A 223 -4.60 16.47 8.36
C MET A 223 -3.58 16.10 7.28
N PRO A 224 -3.74 16.63 6.05
CA PRO A 224 -2.80 16.36 4.97
C PRO A 224 -1.47 17.07 5.21
N MET A 225 -0.37 16.36 4.97
CA MET A 225 0.97 16.93 5.04
C MET A 225 1.13 18.09 4.06
N ALA A 226 1.79 19.16 4.46
CA ALA A 226 1.94 20.35 3.62
C ALA A 226 0.59 20.89 3.08
N GLU A 227 -0.49 20.69 3.84
CA GLU A 227 -1.83 21.21 3.59
C GLU A 227 -2.35 20.86 2.18
N HIS A 228 -2.72 21.87 1.40
CA HIS A 228 -3.26 21.74 0.05
C HIS A 228 -2.32 21.00 -0.92
N LYS A 229 -1.00 21.00 -0.68
CA LYS A 229 -0.04 20.28 -1.54
C LYS A 229 -0.13 18.77 -1.33
N GLY A 230 -0.08 18.29 -0.09
CA GLY A 230 -0.26 16.87 0.19
C GLY A 230 -1.66 16.40 -0.15
N PHE A 231 -2.68 17.24 0.09
CA PHE A 231 -4.04 16.93 -0.35
C PHE A 231 -4.14 16.81 -1.87
N GLY A 232 -3.51 17.73 -2.62
CA GLY A 232 -3.43 17.65 -4.08
C GLY A 232 -2.76 16.38 -4.59
N LEU A 233 -1.69 15.92 -3.93
CA LEU A 233 -1.03 14.66 -4.26
C LEU A 233 -1.88 13.44 -3.89
N ALA A 234 -2.63 13.50 -2.79
CA ALA A 234 -3.59 12.46 -2.43
C ALA A 234 -4.71 12.32 -3.49
N ILE A 235 -5.19 13.45 -4.06
CA ILE A 235 -6.14 13.45 -5.17
C ILE A 235 -5.51 12.78 -6.38
N TRP A 236 -4.26 13.10 -6.70
CA TRP A 236 -3.55 12.48 -7.81
C TRP A 236 -3.44 10.96 -7.64
N VAL A 237 -3.08 10.47 -6.45
CA VAL A 237 -3.06 9.03 -6.17
C VAL A 237 -4.45 8.40 -6.25
N GLU A 238 -5.51 9.08 -5.79
CA GLU A 238 -6.90 8.59 -5.95
C GLU A 238 -7.24 8.42 -7.44
N MET A 239 -6.86 9.39 -8.29
CA MET A 239 -7.08 9.29 -9.74
C MET A 239 -6.31 8.11 -10.32
N MET A 240 -5.02 7.99 -9.99
CA MET A 240 -4.15 6.96 -10.55
C MET A 240 -4.55 5.55 -10.11
N SER A 241 -5.00 5.38 -8.86
CA SER A 241 -5.27 4.06 -8.26
C SER A 241 -6.74 3.65 -8.28
N SER A 242 -7.69 4.56 -8.04
CA SER A 242 -9.12 4.24 -8.01
C SER A 242 -9.82 4.53 -9.34
N VAL A 243 -9.67 5.75 -9.87
CA VAL A 243 -10.42 6.20 -11.05
C VAL A 243 -9.99 5.41 -12.28
N LEU A 244 -8.68 5.29 -12.52
CA LEU A 244 -8.16 4.52 -13.65
C LEU A 244 -8.40 3.01 -13.49
N ALA A 245 -8.49 2.50 -12.26
CA ALA A 245 -8.87 1.12 -12.01
C ALA A 245 -10.37 0.87 -12.21
N GLY A 246 -11.21 1.91 -12.28
CA GLY A 246 -12.66 1.76 -12.16
C GLY A 246 -13.06 1.12 -10.84
N GLY A 247 -12.33 1.42 -9.75
CA GLY A 247 -12.61 0.99 -8.39
C GLY A 247 -13.42 2.03 -7.60
N ASN A 248 -13.62 1.77 -6.30
CA ASN A 248 -14.32 2.70 -5.41
C ASN A 248 -13.55 4.02 -5.30
N ILE A 249 -14.21 5.17 -5.42
CA ILE A 249 -13.56 6.48 -5.26
C ILE A 249 -14.01 7.15 -3.95
N LEU A 250 -13.12 7.93 -3.33
CA LEU A 250 -13.41 8.68 -2.10
C LEU A 250 -14.03 7.75 -1.02
N ASN A 251 -15.22 8.10 -0.51
CA ASN A 251 -15.99 7.37 0.50
C ASN A 251 -17.19 6.58 -0.06
N GLN A 252 -17.18 6.21 -1.36
CA GLN A 252 -18.26 5.41 -1.96
C GLN A 252 -18.44 4.05 -1.27
N ASP A 253 -19.69 3.62 -1.12
CA ASP A 253 -20.06 2.31 -0.57
C ASP A 253 -19.74 1.20 -1.59
N GLU A 254 -19.17 0.11 -1.10
CA GLU A 254 -18.77 -1.04 -1.91
C GLU A 254 -19.97 -1.70 -2.60
N ASN A 255 -21.14 -1.67 -1.96
CA ASN A 255 -22.34 -2.28 -2.51
C ASN A 255 -22.88 -1.53 -3.75
N GLU A 256 -22.58 -0.24 -3.90
CA GLU A 256 -23.03 0.54 -5.06
C GLU A 256 -22.26 0.19 -6.34
N THR A 257 -21.00 -0.21 -6.20
CA THR A 257 -20.14 -0.57 -7.34
C THR A 257 -20.16 -2.06 -7.67
N GLY A 258 -20.70 -2.88 -6.75
CA GLY A 258 -20.68 -4.34 -6.85
C GLY A 258 -19.33 -4.97 -6.50
N LEU A 259 -18.39 -4.18 -5.97
CA LEU A 259 -17.08 -4.63 -5.50
C LEU A 259 -17.16 -5.02 -4.01
N ARG A 260 -16.37 -6.00 -3.58
CA ARG A 260 -16.28 -6.40 -2.15
C ARG A 260 -14.99 -5.93 -1.48
N GLY A 261 -14.03 -5.45 -2.27
CA GLY A 261 -12.78 -4.86 -1.79
C GLY A 261 -12.75 -3.35 -2.06
N ASN A 262 -12.41 -2.58 -1.03
CA ASN A 262 -12.36 -1.12 -1.10
C ASN A 262 -11.07 -0.53 -1.63
N TYR A 263 -10.04 -1.36 -1.82
CA TYR A 263 -8.73 -0.88 -2.22
C TYR A 263 -8.52 -1.10 -3.70
N SER A 264 -7.71 -0.22 -4.28
CA SER A 264 -7.21 -0.34 -5.63
C SER A 264 -5.75 0.09 -5.62
N GLN A 265 -4.92 -0.62 -6.38
CA GLN A 265 -3.49 -0.34 -6.46
C GLN A 265 -3.05 -0.17 -7.89
N THR A 266 -1.98 0.59 -8.08
CA THR A 266 -1.38 0.80 -9.39
C THR A 266 0.12 0.74 -9.26
N ALA A 267 0.75 0.02 -10.19
CA ALA A 267 2.18 0.00 -10.37
C ALA A 267 2.53 0.56 -11.74
N ILE A 268 3.55 1.42 -11.78
CA ILE A 268 4.15 1.91 -13.02
C ILE A 268 5.62 1.59 -12.97
N SER A 269 6.10 0.81 -13.94
CA SER A 269 7.51 0.44 -14.06
C SER A 269 8.10 0.98 -15.35
N ILE A 270 9.35 1.43 -15.29
CA ILE A 270 10.14 1.87 -16.43
C ILE A 270 11.37 0.99 -16.50
N ASN A 271 11.62 0.42 -17.68
CA ASN A 271 12.86 -0.29 -17.96
C ASN A 271 13.92 0.76 -18.28
N VAL A 272 14.80 1.04 -17.32
CA VAL A 272 15.77 2.13 -17.41
C VAL A 272 16.80 1.87 -18.50
N GLU A 273 17.24 0.61 -18.66
CA GLU A 273 18.16 0.19 -19.71
C GLU A 273 17.58 0.45 -21.12
N LYS A 274 16.30 0.16 -21.33
CA LYS A 274 15.63 0.49 -22.61
C LYS A 274 15.50 1.99 -22.86
N LEU A 275 15.41 2.79 -21.81
CA LEU A 275 15.27 4.24 -21.92
C LEU A 275 16.61 4.92 -22.24
N LEU A 276 17.69 4.52 -21.58
CA LEU A 276 18.99 5.19 -21.63
C LEU A 276 20.03 4.46 -22.49
N GLY A 277 19.83 3.18 -22.74
CA GLY A 277 20.79 2.30 -23.39
C GLY A 277 21.58 1.45 -22.38
N PRO A 278 22.14 0.30 -22.81
CA PRO A 278 22.91 -0.58 -21.92
C PRO A 278 24.12 0.14 -21.29
N GLY A 279 24.19 0.12 -19.95
CA GLY A 279 25.34 0.63 -19.18
C GLY A 279 25.40 2.15 -18.98
N GLU A 280 24.37 2.90 -19.38
CA GLU A 280 24.28 4.35 -19.14
C GLU A 280 23.64 4.70 -17.77
N PHE A 281 22.90 3.74 -17.21
CA PHE A 281 22.34 3.78 -15.86
C PHE A 281 22.75 2.49 -15.17
N SER A 282 24.07 2.33 -15.07
CA SER A 282 24.68 1.59 -13.98
C SER A 282 24.59 2.56 -12.82
#